data_AF-A0A8T2HRP2-F1
#
_entry.id   AF-A0A8T2HRP2-F1
#
_cell.length_a   1.000
_cell.length_b   1.000
_cell.length_c   1.000
_cell.angle_alpha   90.00
_cell.angle_beta   90.00
_cell.angle_gamma   90.00
#
_symmetry.space_group_name_H-M   'P 1'
#
loop_
_entity.id
_entity.type
_entity.pdbx_description
1 polymer ?
#
loop_
_entity_poly.entity_id
_entity_poly.type
_entity_poly.pdbx_seq_one_letter_code
_entity_poly.pdbx_strand_id
1 'polypeptide(L)'
;MQAPLPLSRLIALIMTNHREEPFHFGGAHLSFSTIACTVEIIKQSADGQTLLTQGRQKCEIDFQNSPQPLDFQRISMHVIPDTLPRPLPFSADPNQAAFPRFVYRSVDAVTLAKTARNLFIEKFSIGCTPHGEGEGERSTSTRKVDICEGSDPIQLSYWLVGNLPFNPSQRRSLFQEESVIDRLSKEIDLIKEMESIYCRDCGLCIAGIDALIEMNDEGVGGHYVNSHGALHDMLSLKNARARIVSEPEIDNSWFPGYAWQIAYCPGCREHLGWYFTSVDDTQGNPNGERREAIRGLVGRREGDGNYLPDSFFGLRTAALDNKLRSNSWVVAMGENFQRRFIEGTSDEDEEEEGSEEWETDTGSDDLLNE
;
A
#
# COMPACT_ATOMS: atom_id res chain seq x y z
N MET A 1 20.32 18.55 -13.78
CA MET A 1 19.24 19.54 -13.88
C MET A 1 19.14 20.22 -12.52
N GLN A 2 18.99 21.54 -12.46
CA GLN A 2 18.83 22.24 -11.19
C GLN A 2 17.45 21.88 -10.61
N ALA A 3 17.37 21.58 -9.31
CA ALA A 3 16.10 21.26 -8.67
C ALA A 3 15.12 22.44 -8.85
N PRO A 4 13.81 22.17 -9.07
CA PRO A 4 12.83 23.23 -9.19
C PRO A 4 12.78 24.04 -7.89
N LEU A 5 12.51 25.34 -8.02
CA LEU A 5 12.36 26.20 -6.84
C LEU A 5 11.21 25.66 -5.96
N PRO A 6 11.33 25.78 -4.62
CA PRO A 6 10.23 25.47 -3.72
C PRO A 6 8.99 26.29 -4.08
N LEU A 7 7.81 25.68 -4.00
CA LEU A 7 6.55 26.39 -4.17
C LEU A 7 6.46 27.55 -3.16
N SER A 8 6.13 28.74 -3.65
CA SER A 8 6.01 29.96 -2.83
C SER A 8 4.83 29.93 -1.86
N ARG A 9 3.83 29.08 -2.14
CA ARG A 9 2.65 28.85 -1.30
C ARG A 9 2.71 27.45 -0.69
N LEU A 10 3.65 27.25 0.23
CA LEU A 10 3.74 26.03 1.04
C LEU A 10 2.81 26.15 2.25
N ILE A 11 2.01 25.12 2.50
CA ILE A 11 0.97 25.19 3.54
C ILE A 11 1.19 24.15 4.65
N ALA A 12 1.77 22.99 4.33
CA ALA A 12 2.26 22.05 5.33
C ALA A 12 3.40 21.17 4.78
N LEU A 13 4.13 20.52 5.68
CA LEU A 13 5.16 19.53 5.38
C LEU A 13 4.82 18.20 6.05
N ILE A 14 4.72 17.12 5.28
CA ILE A 14 4.46 15.78 5.79
C ILE A 14 5.77 14.99 5.83
N MET A 15 6.10 14.47 7.01
CA MET A 15 7.31 13.70 7.26
C MET A 15 6.97 12.23 7.48
N THR A 16 7.82 11.33 7.01
CA THR A 16 7.72 9.91 7.37
C THR A 16 8.54 9.66 8.65
N ASN A 17 8.01 8.90 9.61
CA ASN A 17 8.79 8.49 10.78
C ASN A 17 9.56 7.21 10.46
N HIS A 18 10.83 7.13 10.88
CA HIS A 18 11.67 5.94 10.72
C HIS A 18 11.25 4.79 11.65
N ARG A 19 10.60 5.08 12.78
CA ARG A 19 10.09 4.06 13.70
C ARG A 19 8.58 3.92 13.54
N GLU A 20 8.10 2.69 13.40
CA GLU A 20 6.67 2.34 13.49
C GLU A 20 6.15 2.39 14.95
N GLU A 21 6.73 3.26 15.79
CA GLU A 21 6.39 3.41 17.21
C GLU A 21 5.55 4.68 17.43
N PRO A 22 4.54 4.65 18.33
CA PRO A 22 3.71 5.81 18.63
C PRO A 22 4.54 6.96 19.22
N PHE A 23 4.09 8.19 18.94
CA PHE A 23 4.69 9.42 19.46
C PHE A 23 4.72 9.43 20.99
N HIS A 24 5.89 9.21 21.59
CA HIS A 24 6.13 9.56 22.98
C HIS A 24 6.73 10.96 23.06
N PHE A 25 5.90 11.95 23.43
CA PHE A 25 6.33 13.28 23.84
C PHE A 25 7.08 13.18 25.18
N GLY A 26 8.31 12.70 25.16
CA GLY A 26 9.05 12.45 26.40
C GLY A 26 10.43 11.85 26.19
N GLY A 27 11.27 12.49 25.37
CA GLY A 27 12.67 12.10 25.23
C GLY A 27 13.30 12.63 23.95
N ALA A 28 14.38 13.40 24.08
CA ALA A 28 15.03 14.18 23.04
C ALA A 28 15.81 13.34 22.01
N HIS A 29 15.12 12.49 21.24
CA HIS A 29 15.66 11.93 20.00
C HIS A 29 14.55 11.78 18.96
N LEU A 30 14.30 12.87 18.24
CA LEU A 30 13.35 12.90 17.13
C LEU A 30 13.98 12.16 15.94
N SER A 31 13.69 10.86 15.76
CA SER A 31 14.17 10.07 14.61
C SER A 31 13.27 10.25 13.40
N PHE A 32 13.20 11.47 12.86
CA PHE A 32 12.42 11.72 11.65
C PHE A 32 13.17 11.30 10.40
N SER A 33 12.44 10.86 9.37
CA SER A 33 12.98 10.85 8.01
C SER A 33 13.33 12.26 7.61
N THR A 34 14.51 12.45 7.03
CA THR A 34 14.88 13.71 6.38
C THR A 34 14.03 13.93 5.12
N ILE A 35 13.48 12.87 4.52
CA ILE A 35 12.63 12.96 3.32
C ILE A 35 11.17 13.23 3.71
N ALA A 36 10.58 14.23 3.06
CA ALA A 36 9.24 14.76 3.29
C ALA A 36 8.52 15.15 1.98
N CYS A 37 7.22 15.45 2.08
CA CYS A 37 6.39 15.95 0.98
C CYS A 37 5.79 17.31 1.34
N THR A 38 5.90 18.28 0.43
CA THR A 38 5.20 19.56 0.54
C THR A 38 3.73 19.38 0.17
N VAL A 39 2.87 20.09 0.89
CA VAL A 39 1.43 19.96 0.75
C VAL A 39 0.79 21.32 0.51
N GLU A 40 -0.09 21.38 -0.49
CA GLU A 40 -0.89 22.56 -0.85
C GLU A 40 -2.37 22.32 -0.51
N ILE A 41 -3.03 23.30 0.12
CA ILE A 41 -4.49 23.29 0.32
C ILE A 41 -5.18 23.63 -1.00
N ILE A 42 -6.00 22.69 -1.47
CA ILE A 42 -6.85 22.87 -2.66
C ILE A 42 -8.20 23.46 -2.26
N LYS A 43 -8.81 22.96 -1.18
CA LYS A 43 -10.11 23.43 -0.69
C LYS A 43 -10.08 23.54 0.82
N GLN A 44 -10.89 24.46 1.34
CA GLN A 44 -11.08 24.67 2.76
C GLN A 44 -12.59 24.82 3.01
N SER A 45 -13.08 24.21 4.08
CA SER A 45 -14.46 24.37 4.54
C SER A 45 -14.73 25.79 5.01
N ALA A 46 -16.00 26.20 5.01
CA ALA A 46 -16.41 27.56 5.40
C ALA A 46 -16.05 27.93 6.86
N ASP A 47 -15.99 26.93 7.75
CA ASP A 47 -15.55 27.08 9.14
C ASP A 47 -14.02 27.09 9.30
N GLY A 48 -13.28 26.85 8.22
CA GLY A 48 -11.83 26.80 8.18
C GLY A 48 -11.18 25.57 8.82
N GLN A 49 -11.95 24.64 9.38
CA GLN A 49 -11.43 23.51 10.16
C GLN A 49 -11.04 22.30 9.30
N THR A 50 -11.72 22.09 8.18
CA THR A 50 -11.46 20.96 7.28
C THR A 50 -10.71 21.43 6.03
N LEU A 51 -9.56 20.81 5.78
CA LEU A 51 -8.69 21.13 4.67
C LEU A 51 -8.61 19.94 3.72
N LEU A 52 -8.84 20.19 2.43
CA LEU A 52 -8.49 19.25 1.36
C LEU A 52 -7.14 19.65 0.80
N THR A 53 -6.18 18.75 0.87
CA THR A 53 -4.80 19.03 0.51
C THR A 53 -4.24 18.06 -0.52
N GLN A 54 -3.21 18.48 -1.26
CA GLN A 54 -2.51 17.64 -2.23
C GLN A 54 -1.00 17.77 -2.07
N GLY A 55 -0.32 16.62 -2.10
CA GLY A 55 1.14 16.55 -2.14
C GLY A 55 1.69 17.09 -3.46
N ARG A 56 2.80 17.83 -3.41
CA ARG A 56 3.38 18.51 -4.57
C ARG A 56 4.83 18.12 -4.84
N GLN A 57 5.73 18.42 -3.90
CA GLN A 57 7.16 18.24 -4.09
C GLN A 57 7.74 17.35 -3.01
N LYS A 58 8.59 16.40 -3.42
CA LYS A 58 9.46 15.67 -2.52
C LYS A 58 10.61 16.58 -2.10
N CYS A 59 10.97 16.55 -0.82
CA CYS A 59 12.03 17.40 -0.28
C CYS A 59 12.80 16.70 0.82
N GLU A 60 14.04 17.12 1.00
CA GLU A 60 14.87 16.75 2.13
C GLU A 60 14.93 17.91 3.13
N ILE A 61 14.78 17.60 4.40
CA ILE A 61 14.77 18.55 5.50
C ILE A 61 16.19 18.82 5.97
N ASP A 62 16.53 20.10 6.04
CA ASP A 62 17.82 20.59 6.52
C ASP A 62 17.69 21.13 7.94
N PHE A 63 17.80 20.24 8.91
CA PHE A 63 17.71 20.62 10.33
C PHE A 63 18.87 21.50 10.78
N GLN A 64 20.05 21.40 10.16
CA GLN A 64 21.23 22.17 10.54
C GLN A 64 21.05 23.66 10.20
N ASN A 65 20.48 23.94 9.03
CA ASN A 65 20.22 25.30 8.58
C ASN A 65 18.82 25.82 8.94
N SER A 66 18.05 25.09 9.74
CA SER A 66 16.73 25.52 10.21
C SER A 66 16.85 26.55 11.35
N PRO A 67 15.89 27.50 11.46
CA PRO A 67 15.86 28.47 12.55
C PRO A 67 15.90 27.79 13.93
N GLN A 68 16.67 28.37 14.86
CA GLN A 68 16.80 27.87 16.23
C GLN A 68 16.18 28.85 17.24
N PRO A 69 15.39 28.38 18.23
CA PRO A 69 15.00 26.98 18.43
C PRO A 69 14.07 26.50 17.30
N LEU A 70 14.12 25.19 17.00
CA LEU A 70 13.23 24.57 16.02
C LEU A 70 11.77 24.91 16.35
N ASP A 71 11.20 25.83 15.57
CA ASP A 71 9.78 26.13 15.57
C ASP A 71 9.18 25.45 14.34
N PHE A 72 8.30 24.48 14.56
CA PHE A 72 7.66 23.68 13.50
C PHE A 72 6.83 24.52 12.50
N GLN A 73 6.74 25.84 12.71
CA GLN A 73 6.21 26.80 11.75
C GLN A 73 7.15 27.10 10.56
N ARG A 74 8.47 26.95 10.72
CA ARG A 74 9.46 27.24 9.67
C ARG A 74 10.62 26.27 9.69
N ILE A 75 10.86 25.62 8.56
CA ILE A 75 11.91 24.62 8.42
C ILE A 75 12.66 24.81 7.09
N SER A 76 13.98 24.69 7.14
CA SER A 76 14.82 24.73 5.94
C SER A 76 14.74 23.39 5.23
N MET A 77 14.62 23.40 3.91
CA MET A 77 14.48 22.19 3.10
C MET A 77 15.08 22.38 1.71
N HIS A 78 15.45 21.27 1.08
CA HIS A 78 15.90 21.19 -0.30
C HIS A 78 14.92 20.36 -1.11
N VAL A 79 14.45 20.87 -2.25
CA VAL A 79 13.55 20.10 -3.12
C VAL A 79 14.34 19.01 -3.83
N ILE A 80 13.86 17.77 -3.73
CA ILE A 80 14.42 16.64 -4.46
C ILE A 80 13.73 16.60 -5.83
N PRO A 81 14.45 16.80 -6.94
CA PRO A 81 13.84 16.73 -8.27
C PRO A 81 13.49 15.27 -8.62
N ASP A 82 12.23 15.03 -8.96
CA ASP A 82 11.82 13.79 -9.62
C ASP A 82 12.01 14.01 -11.13
N THR A 83 13.21 13.65 -11.62
CA THR A 83 13.58 13.91 -13.01
C THR A 83 13.44 12.67 -13.85
N LEU A 84 12.62 12.74 -14.91
CA LEU A 84 12.61 11.71 -15.93
C LEU A 84 14.02 11.55 -16.50
N PRO A 85 14.54 10.32 -16.58
CA PRO A 85 15.77 10.04 -17.31
C PRO A 85 15.60 10.52 -18.77
N ARG A 86 16.68 10.97 -19.41
CA ARG A 86 16.61 11.34 -20.82
C ARG A 86 16.15 10.12 -21.63
N PRO A 87 15.17 10.29 -22.55
CA PRO A 87 14.78 9.21 -23.43
C PRO A 87 16.01 8.71 -24.18
N LEU A 88 16.11 7.40 -24.33
CA LEU A 88 17.13 6.83 -25.21
C LEU A 88 16.86 7.35 -26.63
N PRO A 89 17.85 7.94 -27.31
CA PRO A 89 17.65 8.44 -28.65
C PRO A 89 17.16 7.30 -29.55
N PHE A 90 16.08 7.55 -30.30
CA PHE A 90 15.52 6.56 -31.24
C PHE A 90 16.58 6.03 -32.22
N SER A 91 17.58 6.87 -32.52
CA SER A 91 18.76 6.60 -33.34
C SER A 91 19.88 5.84 -32.62
N ALA A 92 19.66 5.31 -31.41
CA ALA A 92 20.61 4.39 -30.78
C ALA A 92 20.73 3.15 -31.68
N ASP A 93 21.69 3.20 -32.59
CA ASP A 93 22.04 2.11 -33.48
C ASP A 93 22.42 0.92 -32.60
N PRO A 94 21.76 -0.25 -32.75
CA PRO A 94 22.13 -1.47 -32.04
C PRO A 94 23.61 -1.82 -32.19
N ASN A 95 24.26 -1.37 -33.27
CA ASN A 95 25.67 -1.59 -33.55
C ASN A 95 26.60 -0.55 -32.88
N GLN A 96 26.06 0.54 -32.32
CA GLN A 96 26.83 1.59 -31.63
C GLN A 96 26.55 1.65 -30.13
N ALA A 97 25.42 1.09 -29.69
CA ALA A 97 25.07 1.04 -28.28
C ALA A 97 25.93 0.03 -27.53
N ALA A 98 26.35 0.36 -26.31
CA ALA A 98 27.23 -0.50 -25.51
C ALA A 98 26.56 -1.82 -25.09
N PHE A 99 25.23 -1.87 -25.09
CA PHE A 99 24.43 -3.02 -24.69
C PHE A 99 23.31 -3.35 -25.70
N PRO A 100 22.77 -4.56 -25.69
CA PRO A 100 21.59 -4.89 -26.49
C PRO A 100 20.36 -4.05 -26.11
N ARG A 101 19.42 -3.88 -27.05
CA ARG A 101 18.19 -3.08 -26.86
C ARG A 101 17.36 -3.46 -25.63
N PHE A 102 17.34 -4.72 -25.21
CA PHE A 102 16.55 -5.15 -24.06
C PHE A 102 17.05 -4.57 -22.73
N VAL A 103 18.37 -4.35 -22.60
CA VAL A 103 18.97 -3.73 -21.40
C VAL A 103 18.48 -2.29 -21.27
N TYR A 104 18.52 -1.55 -22.36
CA TYR A 104 18.03 -0.18 -22.40
C TYR A 104 16.52 -0.06 -22.15
N ARG A 105 15.72 -1.00 -22.67
CA ARG A 105 14.28 -1.06 -22.38
C ARG A 105 13.99 -1.32 -20.89
N SER A 106 14.85 -2.05 -20.19
CA SER A 106 14.67 -2.33 -18.76
C SER A 106 14.87 -1.10 -17.86
N VAL A 107 15.47 -0.03 -18.39
CA VAL A 107 15.70 1.24 -17.68
C VAL A 107 15.00 2.43 -18.36
N ASP A 108 14.09 2.17 -19.29
CA ASP A 108 13.29 3.19 -19.95
C ASP A 108 11.99 3.44 -19.16
N ALA A 109 11.85 4.62 -18.56
CA ALA A 109 10.73 4.96 -17.69
C ALA A 109 9.37 4.81 -18.38
N VAL A 110 9.27 5.11 -19.67
CA VAL A 110 8.02 4.96 -20.44
C VAL A 110 7.68 3.48 -20.64
N THR A 111 8.67 2.64 -20.94
CA THR A 111 8.50 1.19 -21.08
C THR A 111 8.12 0.55 -19.75
N LEU A 112 8.76 0.95 -18.65
CA LEU A 112 8.42 0.49 -17.30
C LEU A 112 7.00 0.91 -16.91
N ALA A 113 6.62 2.17 -17.14
CA ALA A 113 5.26 2.65 -16.87
C ALA A 113 4.20 1.85 -17.64
N LYS A 114 4.44 1.57 -18.93
CA LYS A 114 3.56 0.70 -19.73
C LYS A 114 3.47 -0.71 -19.16
N THR A 115 4.58 -1.27 -18.71
CA THR A 115 4.64 -2.62 -18.10
C THR A 115 3.86 -2.66 -16.79
N ALA A 116 4.11 -1.72 -15.89
CA ALA A 116 3.42 -1.61 -14.60
C ALA A 116 1.90 -1.48 -14.78
N ARG A 117 1.48 -0.60 -15.70
CA ARG A 117 0.07 -0.42 -16.06
C ARG A 117 -0.57 -1.70 -16.58
N ASN A 118 0.08 -2.38 -17.53
CA ASN A 118 -0.48 -3.60 -18.11
C ASN A 118 -0.62 -4.69 -17.05
N LEU A 119 0.38 -4.86 -16.18
CA LEU A 119 0.32 -5.78 -15.05
C LEU A 119 -0.81 -5.43 -14.07
N PHE A 120 -1.01 -4.14 -13.80
CA PHE A 120 -2.12 -3.67 -12.97
C PHE A 120 -3.48 -4.05 -13.59
N ILE A 121 -3.69 -3.72 -14.87
CA ILE A 121 -4.95 -4.03 -15.57
C ILE A 121 -5.20 -5.54 -15.58
N GLU A 122 -4.17 -6.33 -15.88
CA GLU A 122 -4.25 -7.79 -15.94
C GLU A 122 -4.60 -8.41 -14.58
N LYS A 123 -3.94 -7.99 -13.50
CA LYS A 123 -4.10 -8.60 -12.18
C LYS A 123 -5.38 -8.17 -11.47
N PHE A 124 -5.73 -6.89 -11.55
CA PHE A 124 -6.77 -6.35 -10.69
C PHE A 124 -8.13 -6.23 -11.39
N SER A 125 -8.21 -6.39 -12.72
CA SER A 125 -9.47 -6.31 -13.48
C SER A 125 -10.29 -5.04 -13.19
N ILE A 126 -9.63 -3.98 -12.72
CA ILE A 126 -10.22 -2.67 -12.45
C ILE A 126 -10.25 -1.89 -13.76
N GLY A 127 -11.44 -1.42 -14.14
CA GLY A 127 -11.71 -0.93 -15.48
C GLY A 127 -10.97 0.36 -15.83
N CYS A 128 -9.92 0.26 -16.64
CA CYS A 128 -9.66 1.29 -17.64
C CYS A 128 -10.73 1.17 -18.72
N THR A 129 -11.89 1.82 -18.57
CA THR A 129 -12.78 1.96 -19.72
C THR A 129 -12.07 2.86 -20.74
N PRO A 130 -11.79 2.39 -21.97
CA PRO A 130 -11.37 3.29 -23.03
C PRO A 130 -12.55 4.23 -23.25
N HIS A 131 -12.35 5.53 -22.99
CA HIS A 131 -13.30 6.51 -23.50
C HIS A 131 -13.30 6.35 -25.03
N GLY A 132 -14.44 5.90 -25.56
CA GLY A 132 -14.64 5.76 -26.99
C GLY A 132 -14.26 7.05 -27.70
N GLU A 133 -13.68 6.90 -28.89
CA GLU A 133 -13.38 7.96 -29.84
C GLU A 133 -14.65 8.78 -30.12
N GLY A 134 -14.87 9.82 -29.32
CA GLY A 134 -15.93 10.78 -29.47
C GLY A 134 -15.31 12.16 -29.47
N GLU A 135 -15.11 12.72 -30.66
CA GLU A 135 -14.79 14.13 -30.83
C GLU A 135 -15.93 14.97 -30.23
N GLY A 136 -15.72 15.53 -29.04
CA GLY A 136 -16.77 16.31 -28.39
C GLY A 136 -16.39 16.82 -27.00
N GLU A 137 -16.00 18.09 -26.95
CA GLU A 137 -15.99 18.99 -25.78
C GLU A 137 -15.11 18.61 -24.59
N ARG A 138 -14.01 19.37 -24.48
CA ARG A 138 -13.11 19.44 -23.33
C ARG A 138 -13.87 19.87 -22.07
N SER A 139 -14.38 18.89 -21.34
CA SER A 139 -14.90 19.06 -19.98
C SER A 139 -13.75 19.25 -19.01
N THR A 140 -13.80 20.32 -18.23
CA THR A 140 -12.80 20.77 -17.25
C THR A 140 -12.86 20.01 -15.92
N SER A 141 -13.14 18.70 -15.95
CA SER A 141 -13.06 17.86 -14.75
C SER A 141 -11.65 17.29 -14.60
N THR A 142 -10.86 17.94 -13.75
CA THR A 142 -9.61 17.38 -13.24
C THR A 142 -9.96 16.17 -12.35
N ARG A 143 -9.22 15.05 -12.49
CA ARG A 143 -9.21 13.83 -11.65
C ARG A 143 -9.87 12.55 -12.21
N LYS A 144 -9.65 12.22 -13.47
CA LYS A 144 -9.16 10.87 -13.73
C LYS A 144 -7.66 11.02 -13.95
N VAL A 145 -6.83 10.39 -13.12
CA VAL A 145 -5.50 10.05 -13.62
C VAL A 145 -5.81 9.11 -14.77
N ASP A 146 -5.78 9.63 -15.99
CA ASP A 146 -5.95 8.83 -17.18
C ASP A 146 -4.84 7.79 -17.15
N ILE A 147 -5.16 6.60 -16.62
CA ILE A 147 -4.44 5.33 -16.85
C ILE A 147 -4.59 4.94 -18.35
N CYS A 148 -5.02 5.88 -19.19
CA CYS A 148 -4.97 5.80 -20.63
C CYS A 148 -3.53 5.74 -21.13
N GLU A 149 -3.38 5.37 -22.39
CA GLU A 149 -2.08 5.27 -23.04
C GLU A 149 -1.36 6.64 -23.07
N GLY A 150 -0.17 6.71 -22.46
CA GLY A 150 0.66 7.94 -22.44
C GLY A 150 0.75 8.67 -21.10
N SER A 151 0.29 8.08 -20.00
CA SER A 151 0.47 8.64 -18.65
C SER A 151 1.95 8.95 -18.37
N ASP A 152 2.20 10.11 -17.75
CA ASP A 152 3.53 10.50 -17.26
C ASP A 152 4.05 9.45 -16.27
N PRO A 153 5.24 8.83 -16.50
CA PRO A 153 5.77 7.78 -15.65
C PRO A 153 5.86 8.16 -14.16
N ILE A 154 6.15 9.44 -13.88
CA ILE A 154 6.22 9.94 -12.51
C ILE A 154 4.84 9.89 -11.85
N GLN A 155 3.83 10.45 -12.51
CA GLN A 155 2.45 10.46 -11.98
C GLN A 155 1.90 9.05 -11.79
N LEU A 156 2.15 8.16 -12.75
CA LEU A 156 1.73 6.76 -12.63
C LEU A 156 2.35 6.09 -11.40
N SER A 157 3.66 6.27 -11.18
CA SER A 157 4.36 5.64 -10.04
C SER A 157 3.73 6.05 -8.70
N TYR A 158 3.49 7.34 -8.47
CA TYR A 158 2.83 7.80 -7.24
C TYR A 158 1.37 7.36 -7.15
N TRP A 159 0.65 7.27 -8.26
CA TRP A 159 -0.73 6.79 -8.28
C TRP A 159 -0.82 5.31 -7.88
N LEU A 160 0.10 4.46 -8.38
CA LEU A 160 0.19 3.05 -8.01
C LEU A 160 0.41 2.88 -6.51
N VAL A 161 1.29 3.69 -5.90
CA VAL A 161 1.53 3.66 -4.45
C VAL A 161 0.26 3.92 -3.64
N GLY A 162 -0.59 4.85 -4.08
CA GLY A 162 -1.87 5.15 -3.42
C GLY A 162 -2.92 4.07 -3.58
N ASN A 163 -2.94 3.39 -4.74
CA ASN A 163 -4.02 2.50 -5.15
C ASN A 163 -3.74 0.99 -5.00
N LEU A 164 -2.54 0.63 -4.54
CA LEU A 164 -2.17 -0.77 -4.28
C LEU A 164 -2.06 -1.07 -2.78
N PRO A 165 -2.26 -2.35 -2.37
CA PRO A 165 -2.11 -2.81 -0.98
C PRO A 165 -0.64 -2.91 -0.56
N PHE A 166 0.14 -1.87 -0.79
CA PHE A 166 1.48 -1.75 -0.23
C PHE A 166 1.41 -1.46 1.27
N ASN A 167 2.17 -2.22 2.05
CA ASN A 167 2.30 -2.00 3.48
C ASN A 167 3.09 -0.69 3.75
N PRO A 168 3.05 -0.13 4.98
CA PRO A 168 3.70 1.14 5.29
C PRO A 168 5.22 1.17 4.99
N SER A 169 5.90 0.05 5.19
CA SER A 169 7.35 -0.06 4.93
C SER A 169 7.65 -0.02 3.42
N GLN A 170 6.85 -0.68 2.59
CA GLN A 170 6.94 -0.60 1.12
C GLN A 170 6.60 0.80 0.61
N ARG A 171 5.50 1.41 1.09
CA ARG A 171 5.12 2.79 0.73
C ARG A 171 6.25 3.77 1.05
N ARG A 172 6.86 3.63 2.23
CA ARG A 172 8.03 4.43 2.64
C ARG A 172 9.21 4.22 1.69
N SER A 173 9.58 2.97 1.39
CA SER A 173 10.69 2.68 0.48
C SER A 173 10.46 3.26 -0.91
N LEU A 174 9.26 3.08 -1.48
CA LEU A 174 8.91 3.62 -2.81
C LEU A 174 8.93 5.16 -2.83
N PHE A 175 8.42 5.79 -1.78
CA PHE A 175 8.47 7.24 -1.63
C PHE A 175 9.91 7.76 -1.50
N GLN A 176 10.81 6.99 -0.88
CA GLN A 176 12.23 7.36 -0.72
C GLN A 176 13.05 7.25 -2.01
N GLU A 177 12.60 6.49 -3.02
CA GLU A 177 13.26 6.43 -4.33
C GLU A 177 13.33 7.81 -5.01
N GLU A 178 14.53 8.22 -5.42
CA GLU A 178 14.77 9.47 -6.17
C GLU A 178 14.49 9.31 -7.67
N SER A 179 14.69 8.10 -8.18
CA SER A 179 14.54 7.77 -9.60
C SER A 179 13.20 7.10 -9.84
N VAL A 180 12.44 7.63 -10.80
CA VAL A 180 11.21 7.01 -11.30
C VAL A 180 11.46 5.62 -11.92
N ILE A 181 12.65 5.36 -12.47
CA ILE A 181 13.02 4.03 -12.99
C ILE A 181 13.03 3.02 -11.84
N ASP A 182 13.74 3.36 -10.75
CA ASP A 182 13.91 2.46 -9.60
C ASP A 182 12.59 2.26 -8.88
N ARG A 183 11.80 3.33 -8.75
CA ARG A 183 10.45 3.28 -8.18
C ARG A 183 9.53 2.35 -8.99
N LEU A 184 9.40 2.56 -10.30
CA LEU A 184 8.58 1.72 -11.18
C LEU A 184 9.07 0.26 -11.22
N SER A 185 10.38 0.04 -11.21
CA SER A 185 10.94 -1.31 -11.19
C SER A 185 10.54 -2.06 -9.91
N LYS A 186 10.68 -1.41 -8.75
CA LYS A 186 10.23 -1.96 -7.46
C LYS A 186 8.72 -2.18 -7.43
N GLU A 187 7.92 -1.25 -7.95
CA GLU A 187 6.47 -1.42 -8.07
C GLU A 187 6.10 -2.63 -8.93
N ILE A 188 6.75 -2.81 -10.09
CA ILE A 188 6.52 -3.96 -10.98
C ILE A 188 6.80 -5.28 -10.26
N ASP A 189 7.92 -5.37 -9.54
CA ASP A 189 8.28 -6.59 -8.82
C ASP A 189 7.28 -6.89 -7.69
N LEU A 190 6.86 -5.86 -6.95
CA LEU A 190 5.82 -6.00 -5.92
C LEU A 190 4.47 -6.41 -6.52
N ILE A 191 4.07 -5.84 -7.66
CA ILE A 191 2.81 -6.19 -8.34
C ILE A 191 2.84 -7.65 -8.81
N LYS A 192 3.96 -8.12 -9.37
CA LYS A 192 4.11 -9.51 -9.84
C LYS A 192 3.91 -10.52 -8.72
N GLU A 193 4.53 -10.29 -7.57
CA GLU A 193 4.50 -11.18 -6.41
C GLU A 193 3.17 -11.13 -5.63
N MET A 194 2.31 -10.16 -5.94
CA MET A 194 1.06 -9.96 -5.23
C MET A 194 -0.02 -10.93 -5.71
N GLU A 195 -0.63 -11.64 -4.76
CA GLU A 195 -1.75 -12.57 -5.00
C GLU A 195 -2.87 -12.42 -3.98
N SER A 196 -2.53 -12.06 -2.74
CA SER A 196 -3.49 -11.95 -1.64
C SER A 196 -3.08 -10.88 -0.66
N ILE A 197 -4.05 -10.46 0.14
CA ILE A 197 -3.93 -9.43 1.16
C ILE A 197 -4.07 -10.12 2.52
N TYR A 198 -3.11 -9.87 3.40
CA TYR A 198 -2.98 -10.50 4.71
C TYR A 198 -3.13 -9.46 5.82
N CYS A 199 -3.53 -9.91 7.00
CA CYS A 199 -3.43 -9.10 8.21
C CYS A 199 -1.96 -8.94 8.55
N ARG A 200 -1.49 -7.69 8.68
CA ARG A 200 -0.09 -7.39 8.96
C ARG A 200 0.40 -7.99 10.28
N ASP A 201 -0.47 -8.05 11.28
CA ASP A 201 -0.09 -8.39 12.65
C ASP A 201 -0.02 -9.91 12.88
N CYS A 202 -0.87 -10.70 12.21
CA CYS A 202 -0.93 -12.16 12.40
C CYS A 202 -0.75 -13.00 11.14
N GLY A 203 -0.64 -12.39 9.97
CA GLY A 203 -0.46 -13.08 8.68
C GLY A 203 -1.71 -13.79 8.15
N LEU A 204 -2.87 -13.65 8.81
CA LEU A 204 -4.11 -14.26 8.32
C LEU A 204 -4.49 -13.71 6.95
N CYS A 205 -4.78 -14.57 5.97
CA CYS A 205 -5.32 -14.13 4.68
C CYS A 205 -6.70 -13.49 4.87
N ILE A 206 -6.80 -12.21 4.47
CA ILE A 206 -8.00 -11.38 4.59
C ILE A 206 -8.80 -11.38 3.28
N ALA A 207 -8.14 -11.24 2.14
CA ALA A 207 -8.81 -11.22 0.84
C ALA A 207 -7.84 -11.58 -0.30
N GLY A 208 -8.38 -11.99 -1.43
CA GLY A 208 -7.63 -12.00 -2.69
C GLY A 208 -7.51 -10.57 -3.26
N ILE A 209 -6.56 -10.35 -4.16
CA ILE A 209 -6.42 -9.06 -4.86
C ILE A 209 -7.57 -8.75 -5.82
N ASP A 210 -8.27 -9.79 -6.28
CA ASP A 210 -9.48 -9.72 -7.11
C ASP A 210 -10.68 -9.12 -6.37
N ALA A 211 -10.59 -8.99 -5.04
CA ALA A 211 -11.59 -8.32 -4.23
C ALA A 211 -11.49 -6.79 -4.31
N LEU A 212 -10.41 -6.19 -4.82
CA LEU A 212 -10.26 -4.74 -4.88
C LEU A 212 -11.28 -4.12 -5.85
N ILE A 213 -11.92 -3.03 -5.43
CA ILE A 213 -12.95 -2.32 -6.21
C ILE A 213 -12.77 -0.81 -6.11
N GLU A 214 -13.23 -0.09 -7.13
CA GLU A 214 -13.26 1.37 -7.12
C GLU A 214 -14.54 1.86 -6.45
N MET A 215 -14.40 2.70 -5.42
CA MET A 215 -15.52 3.36 -4.74
C MET A 215 -15.45 4.89 -4.82
N ASN A 216 -14.43 5.44 -5.47
CA ASN A 216 -14.23 6.87 -5.68
C ASN A 216 -13.54 7.10 -7.05
N ASP A 217 -13.44 8.37 -7.47
CA ASP A 217 -12.79 8.73 -8.75
C ASP A 217 -11.25 8.64 -8.72
N GLU A 218 -10.65 8.48 -7.53
CA GLU A 218 -9.19 8.37 -7.34
C GLU A 218 -8.67 6.93 -7.50
N GLY A 219 -9.58 5.94 -7.43
CA GLY A 219 -9.36 4.53 -7.69
C GLY A 219 -9.87 3.63 -6.55
N VAL A 220 -9.06 2.64 -6.19
CA VAL A 220 -9.32 1.70 -5.08
C VAL A 220 -8.97 2.31 -3.73
N GLY A 221 -7.92 3.14 -3.73
CA GLY A 221 -7.39 3.81 -2.56
C GLY A 221 -8.14 5.09 -2.23
N GLY A 222 -8.02 5.53 -0.98
CA GLY A 222 -8.52 6.83 -0.56
C GLY A 222 -8.04 7.24 0.82
N HIS A 223 -8.04 8.54 1.06
CA HIS A 223 -7.63 9.14 2.34
C HIS A 223 -8.82 9.85 2.99
N TYR A 224 -9.18 9.41 4.18
CA TYR A 224 -10.40 9.86 4.86
C TYR A 224 -10.11 10.28 6.30
N VAL A 225 -10.71 11.39 6.73
CA VAL A 225 -10.51 11.93 8.08
C VAL A 225 -11.76 11.65 8.90
N ASN A 226 -11.61 11.06 10.08
CA ASN A 226 -12.74 10.85 10.98
C ASN A 226 -13.10 12.14 11.75
N SER A 227 -14.21 12.14 12.48
CA SER A 227 -14.68 13.27 13.29
C SER A 227 -13.71 13.74 14.38
N HIS A 228 -12.71 12.92 14.73
CA HIS A 228 -11.66 13.23 15.70
C HIS A 228 -10.36 13.76 15.03
N GLY A 229 -10.36 13.96 13.71
CA GLY A 229 -9.21 14.45 12.96
C GLY A 229 -8.16 13.39 12.61
N ALA A 230 -8.43 12.11 12.84
CA ALA A 230 -7.51 11.03 12.47
C ALA A 230 -7.66 10.67 10.98
N LEU A 231 -6.54 10.70 10.25
CA LEU A 231 -6.45 10.32 8.84
C LEU A 231 -6.31 8.80 8.69
N HIS A 232 -7.16 8.22 7.86
CA HIS A 232 -7.16 6.80 7.51
C HIS A 232 -6.94 6.65 6.01
N ASP A 233 -5.85 5.98 5.67
CA ASP A 233 -5.52 5.55 4.32
C ASP A 233 -6.09 4.15 4.11
N MET A 234 -6.99 4.01 3.14
CA MET A 234 -7.84 2.84 2.99
C MET A 234 -7.87 2.32 1.56
N LEU A 235 -8.14 1.03 1.43
CA LEU A 235 -8.49 0.36 0.19
C LEU A 235 -9.91 -0.17 0.25
N SER A 236 -10.61 -0.06 -0.87
CA SER A 236 -11.98 -0.57 -1.02
C SER A 236 -11.98 -1.98 -1.57
N LEU A 237 -12.61 -2.92 -0.85
CA LEU A 237 -12.69 -4.33 -1.20
C LEU A 237 -14.14 -4.80 -1.20
N LYS A 238 -14.55 -5.55 -2.23
CA LYS A 238 -15.86 -6.19 -2.29
C LYS A 238 -16.09 -7.18 -1.14
N ASN A 239 -15.09 -8.01 -0.86
CA ASN A 239 -15.17 -9.07 0.13
C ASN A 239 -13.89 -9.09 0.99
N ALA A 240 -14.03 -9.38 2.28
CA ALA A 240 -12.90 -9.59 3.18
C ALA A 240 -13.28 -10.52 4.35
N ARG A 241 -12.31 -11.30 4.82
CA ARG A 241 -12.43 -12.12 6.03
C ARG A 241 -12.25 -11.25 7.27
N ALA A 242 -13.34 -10.63 7.71
CA ALA A 242 -13.36 -9.79 8.90
C ALA A 242 -14.51 -10.16 9.84
N ARG A 243 -14.31 -9.90 11.14
CA ARG A 243 -15.34 -9.94 12.17
C ARG A 243 -15.94 -8.55 12.31
N ILE A 244 -17.16 -8.38 11.84
CA ILE A 244 -17.92 -7.14 11.95
C ILE A 244 -18.50 -7.06 13.36
N VAL A 245 -18.37 -5.90 14.00
CA VAL A 245 -18.98 -5.62 15.30
C VAL A 245 -19.62 -4.25 15.27
N SER A 246 -20.47 -4.00 16.28
CA SER A 246 -21.35 -2.85 16.43
C SER A 246 -22.60 -2.91 15.56
N GLU A 247 -23.59 -2.11 15.92
CA GLU A 247 -24.70 -1.79 15.02
C GLU A 247 -24.18 -0.89 13.88
N PRO A 248 -24.83 -0.92 12.70
CA PRO A 248 -24.52 0.00 11.61
C PRO A 248 -24.77 1.45 12.00
N GLU A 249 -23.80 2.33 11.71
CA GLU A 249 -23.87 3.76 11.98
C GLU A 249 -23.82 4.55 10.66
N ILE A 250 -24.75 5.48 10.47
CA ILE A 250 -24.80 6.33 9.27
C ILE A 250 -24.01 7.63 9.48
N ASP A 251 -23.95 8.09 10.73
CA ASP A 251 -23.32 9.35 11.09
C ASP A 251 -21.82 9.32 10.76
N ASN A 252 -21.32 10.42 10.21
CA ASN A 252 -19.92 10.57 9.78
C ASN A 252 -19.44 9.53 8.75
N SER A 253 -20.35 8.88 8.01
CA SER A 253 -19.97 7.99 6.92
C SER A 253 -19.25 8.75 5.82
N TRP A 254 -18.10 8.23 5.38
CA TRP A 254 -17.35 8.77 4.24
C TRP A 254 -17.97 8.46 2.89
N PHE A 255 -18.92 7.52 2.86
CA PHE A 255 -19.62 7.09 1.65
C PHE A 255 -21.12 7.37 1.85
N PRO A 256 -21.62 8.54 1.43
CA PRO A 256 -23.03 8.87 1.63
C PRO A 256 -23.94 7.82 0.98
N GLY A 257 -24.98 7.41 1.71
CA GLY A 257 -25.83 6.26 1.35
C GLY A 257 -25.39 4.93 1.96
N TYR A 258 -24.26 4.89 2.68
CA TYR A 258 -23.81 3.70 3.42
C TYR A 258 -23.74 3.96 4.92
N ALA A 259 -24.19 2.97 5.69
CA ALA A 259 -23.85 2.83 7.11
C ALA A 259 -22.52 2.07 7.24
N TRP A 260 -21.74 2.34 8.28
CA TRP A 260 -20.47 1.69 8.57
C TRP A 260 -20.50 0.93 9.88
N GLN A 261 -19.69 -0.12 9.96
CA GLN A 261 -19.46 -0.95 11.14
C GLN A 261 -17.96 -1.25 11.26
N ILE A 262 -17.47 -1.45 12.48
CA ILE A 262 -16.04 -1.72 12.69
C ILE A 262 -15.72 -3.17 12.32
N ALA A 263 -14.69 -3.36 11.50
CA ALA A 263 -14.21 -4.65 11.02
C ALA A 263 -12.88 -5.02 11.68
N TYR A 264 -12.87 -6.16 12.39
CA TYR A 264 -11.68 -6.68 13.08
C TYR A 264 -11.12 -7.93 12.40
N CYS A 265 -9.82 -8.16 12.56
CA CYS A 265 -9.20 -9.41 12.17
C CYS A 265 -9.77 -10.55 13.02
N PRO A 266 -10.27 -11.65 12.42
CA PRO A 266 -10.78 -12.76 13.20
C PRO A 266 -9.67 -13.58 13.89
N GLY A 267 -8.41 -13.42 13.47
CA GLY A 267 -7.25 -14.09 14.09
C GLY A 267 -6.73 -13.36 15.33
N CYS A 268 -6.31 -12.10 15.18
CA CYS A 268 -5.67 -11.33 16.25
C CYS A 268 -6.51 -10.20 16.84
N ARG A 269 -7.71 -9.95 16.31
CA ARG A 269 -8.58 -8.83 16.69
C ARG A 269 -7.99 -7.44 16.43
N GLU A 270 -6.98 -7.33 15.56
CA GLU A 270 -6.53 -6.03 15.07
C GLU A 270 -7.66 -5.33 14.31
N HIS A 271 -7.77 -4.01 14.47
CA HIS A 271 -8.73 -3.20 13.74
C HIS A 271 -8.34 -3.12 12.26
N LEU A 272 -9.04 -3.84 11.37
CA LEU A 272 -8.71 -3.84 9.94
C LEU A 272 -9.26 -2.60 9.24
N GLY A 273 -10.42 -2.09 9.66
CA GLY A 273 -11.08 -0.94 9.06
C GLY A 273 -12.59 -1.04 9.26
N TRP A 274 -13.36 -0.78 8.21
CA TRP A 274 -14.81 -0.69 8.28
C TRP A 274 -15.50 -1.56 7.23
N TYR A 275 -16.69 -2.05 7.58
CA TYR A 275 -17.63 -2.66 6.66
C TYR A 275 -18.75 -1.65 6.38
N PHE A 276 -19.04 -1.41 5.11
CA PHE A 276 -20.04 -0.46 4.65
C PHE A 276 -21.22 -1.22 4.03
N THR A 277 -22.43 -0.88 4.43
CA THR A 277 -23.68 -1.45 3.91
C THR A 277 -24.61 -0.35 3.45
N SER A 278 -25.23 -0.50 2.29
CA SER A 278 -26.23 0.43 1.79
C SER A 278 -27.35 0.61 2.82
N VAL A 279 -27.70 1.87 3.10
CA VAL A 279 -28.75 2.20 4.08
C VAL A 279 -30.10 1.59 3.67
N ASP A 280 -30.33 1.43 2.37
CA ASP A 280 -31.55 0.82 1.83
C ASP A 280 -31.72 -0.65 2.25
N ASP A 281 -30.62 -1.39 2.41
CA ASP A 281 -30.61 -2.78 2.89
C ASP A 281 -30.74 -2.89 4.41
N THR A 282 -30.30 -1.87 5.15
CA THR A 282 -30.41 -1.85 6.62
C THR A 282 -31.84 -1.56 7.12
N GLN A 283 -32.71 -0.94 6.30
CA GLN A 283 -34.05 -0.49 6.71
C GLN A 283 -35.24 -1.16 6.00
N GLY A 284 -35.02 -2.09 5.07
CA GLY A 284 -36.12 -2.88 4.47
C GLY A 284 -37.22 -2.04 3.81
N ASN A 285 -36.86 -1.00 3.04
CA ASN A 285 -37.84 -0.14 2.37
C ASN A 285 -38.41 -0.80 1.10
N PRO A 286 -39.72 -1.12 1.00
CA PRO A 286 -40.31 -1.83 -0.14
C PRO A 286 -40.56 -0.95 -1.38
N ASN A 287 -40.44 0.38 -1.27
CA ASN A 287 -40.93 1.31 -2.29
C ASN A 287 -39.78 2.06 -2.99
N GLY A 288 -39.15 1.39 -3.96
CA GLY A 288 -38.84 1.90 -5.31
C GLY A 288 -38.05 3.21 -5.58
N GLU A 289 -37.78 4.11 -4.64
CA GLU A 289 -37.06 5.39 -4.86
C GLU A 289 -35.53 5.22 -4.75
N ARG A 290 -35.06 4.13 -5.37
CA ARG A 290 -33.90 3.33 -4.98
C ARG A 290 -32.51 3.89 -5.35
N ARG A 291 -32.40 5.06 -6.01
CA ARG A 291 -31.23 5.32 -6.91
C ARG A 291 -30.74 6.77 -7.11
N GLU A 292 -31.37 7.80 -6.55
CA GLU A 292 -30.99 9.20 -6.85
C GLU A 292 -29.85 9.73 -5.95
N ALA A 293 -29.80 9.37 -4.66
CA ALA A 293 -28.75 9.85 -3.74
C ALA A 293 -27.36 9.25 -4.04
N ILE A 294 -27.31 8.00 -4.49
CA ILE A 294 -26.09 7.29 -4.88
C ILE A 294 -25.50 7.86 -6.19
N ARG A 295 -26.33 8.47 -7.04
CA ARG A 295 -25.96 8.97 -8.37
C ARG A 295 -25.16 10.29 -8.35
N GLY A 296 -25.19 11.03 -7.24
CA GLY A 296 -24.52 12.33 -7.12
C GLY A 296 -23.03 12.29 -6.76
N LEU A 297 -22.54 11.16 -6.24
CA LEU A 297 -21.16 11.03 -5.70
C LEU A 297 -20.14 10.57 -6.73
N VAL A 298 -20.59 9.83 -7.72
CA VAL A 298 -19.78 9.35 -8.83
C VAL A 298 -20.44 9.94 -10.05
N GLY A 299 -19.77 10.86 -10.76
CA GLY A 299 -20.31 11.52 -11.97
C GLY A 299 -20.51 10.57 -13.15
N ARG A 300 -21.20 9.44 -12.97
CA ARG A 300 -21.51 8.43 -13.97
C ARG A 300 -22.90 8.67 -14.53
N ARG A 301 -22.98 8.78 -15.86
CA ARG A 301 -24.24 8.89 -16.59
C ARG A 301 -24.99 7.57 -16.57
N GLU A 302 -26.31 7.70 -16.61
CA GLU A 302 -27.27 6.62 -16.74
C GLU A 302 -26.99 5.81 -18.03
N GLY A 303 -26.63 4.54 -17.91
CA GLY A 303 -26.35 3.65 -19.05
C GLY A 303 -25.14 2.72 -18.89
N ASP A 304 -24.18 3.08 -18.03
CA ASP A 304 -23.07 2.20 -17.66
C ASP A 304 -23.53 1.26 -16.55
N GLY A 305 -23.67 -0.03 -16.84
CA GLY A 305 -24.19 -1.07 -15.91
C GLY A 305 -23.41 -1.33 -14.61
N ASN A 306 -22.61 -0.38 -14.11
CA ASN A 306 -21.93 -0.48 -12.82
C ASN A 306 -22.78 0.14 -11.71
N TYR A 307 -23.64 -0.68 -11.10
CA TYR A 307 -24.23 -0.38 -9.81
C TYR A 307 -23.12 -0.37 -8.74
N LEU A 308 -23.13 0.63 -7.85
CA LEU A 308 -22.34 0.55 -6.63
C LEU A 308 -22.77 -0.69 -5.82
N PRO A 309 -21.84 -1.40 -5.17
CA PRO A 309 -22.16 -2.64 -4.48
C PRO A 309 -23.01 -2.39 -3.24
N ASP A 310 -23.95 -3.28 -2.94
CA ASP A 310 -24.80 -3.18 -1.74
C ASP A 310 -23.99 -3.16 -0.43
N SER A 311 -22.80 -3.77 -0.44
CA SER A 311 -21.84 -3.66 0.65
C SER A 311 -20.40 -3.83 0.18
N PHE A 312 -19.46 -3.31 0.97
CA PHE A 312 -18.02 -3.43 0.73
C PHE A 312 -17.23 -3.17 2.02
N PHE A 313 -15.91 -3.35 1.98
CA PHE A 313 -14.98 -3.09 3.07
C PHE A 313 -14.05 -1.93 2.72
N GLY A 314 -13.87 -0.98 3.64
CA GLY A 314 -12.79 0.00 3.60
C GLY A 314 -11.72 -0.40 4.61
N LEU A 315 -10.64 -1.05 4.14
CA LEU A 315 -9.61 -1.59 5.02
C LEU A 315 -8.39 -0.66 5.05
N ARG A 316 -7.86 -0.41 6.25
CA ARG A 316 -6.69 0.46 6.48
C ARG A 316 -5.44 -0.19 5.88
N THR A 317 -4.72 0.51 5.01
CA THR A 317 -3.46 0.03 4.41
C THR A 317 -2.43 -0.33 5.49
N ALA A 318 -2.43 0.40 6.61
CA ALA A 318 -1.59 0.11 7.75
C ALA A 318 -1.88 -1.25 8.40
N ALA A 319 -3.11 -1.77 8.36
CA ALA A 319 -3.45 -3.06 8.98
C ALA A 319 -3.16 -4.26 8.05
N LEU A 320 -2.72 -4.00 6.82
CA LEU A 320 -2.61 -5.00 5.76
C LEU A 320 -1.16 -5.22 5.33
N ASP A 321 -0.92 -6.40 4.80
CA ASP A 321 0.32 -6.79 4.12
C ASP A 321 -0.04 -7.48 2.80
N ASN A 322 0.84 -7.38 1.81
CA ASN A 322 0.67 -8.04 0.50
C ASN A 322 1.63 -9.22 0.29
N LYS A 323 2.51 -9.46 1.27
CA LYS A 323 3.31 -10.66 1.36
C LYS A 323 2.86 -11.42 2.59
N LEU A 324 2.64 -12.72 2.42
CA LEU A 324 2.58 -13.60 3.58
C LEU A 324 3.94 -13.47 4.26
N ARG A 325 3.96 -13.08 5.54
CA ARG A 325 5.19 -13.22 6.32
C ARG A 325 5.56 -14.70 6.26
N SER A 326 6.60 -15.06 5.50
CA SER A 326 7.26 -16.33 5.76
C SER A 326 7.63 -16.24 7.24
N ASN A 327 7.26 -17.24 8.05
CA ASN A 327 7.61 -17.31 9.46
C ASN A 327 9.13 -17.47 9.62
N SER A 328 9.91 -16.51 9.16
CA SER A 328 11.30 -16.31 9.53
C SER A 328 11.28 -15.60 10.87
N TRP A 329 10.80 -16.32 11.90
CA TRP A 329 11.45 -16.23 13.20
C TRP A 329 12.84 -16.83 13.01
N VAL A 330 13.74 -16.10 12.34
CA VAL A 330 15.15 -16.21 12.68
C VAL A 330 15.19 -15.61 14.08
N VAL A 331 14.93 -16.48 15.06
CA VAL A 331 15.48 -16.31 16.39
C VAL A 331 16.93 -15.93 16.14
N ALA A 332 17.34 -14.76 16.61
CA ALA A 332 18.74 -14.36 16.66
C ALA A 332 19.47 -15.36 17.57
N MET A 333 19.72 -16.56 17.04
CA MET A 333 20.55 -17.59 17.62
C MET A 333 21.96 -17.09 17.36
N GLY A 334 22.66 -16.73 18.44
CA GLY A 334 24.03 -16.20 18.36
C GLY A 334 24.92 -17.07 17.48
N GLU A 335 25.85 -16.43 16.76
CA GLU A 335 26.72 -16.98 15.71
C GLU A 335 27.40 -18.32 16.06
N ASN A 336 27.50 -18.67 17.34
CA ASN A 336 28.09 -19.92 17.82
C ASN A 336 27.23 -21.17 17.62
N PHE A 337 25.92 -21.06 17.36
CA PHE A 337 25.07 -22.24 17.14
C PHE A 337 24.98 -22.64 15.65
N GLN A 338 25.24 -21.72 14.72
CA GLN A 338 25.24 -22.01 13.27
C GLN A 338 26.39 -22.96 12.86
N ARG A 339 27.54 -22.95 13.55
CA ARG A 339 28.64 -23.91 13.25
C ARG A 339 28.26 -25.36 13.52
N ARG A 340 27.52 -25.65 14.61
CA ARG A 340 27.15 -27.03 14.96
C ARG A 340 26.11 -27.65 14.02
N PHE A 341 25.34 -26.84 13.29
CA PHE A 341 24.34 -27.34 12.35
C PHE A 341 24.90 -27.53 10.93
N ILE A 342 26.04 -26.91 10.61
CA ILE A 342 26.69 -26.99 9.28
C ILE A 342 27.80 -28.06 9.26
N GLU A 343 28.34 -28.46 10.42
CA GLU A 343 29.39 -29.51 10.52
C GLU A 343 28.85 -30.91 10.85
N GLY A 344 27.53 -31.12 10.84
CA GLY A 344 26.90 -32.40 11.21
C GLY A 344 26.59 -33.35 10.06
N THR A 345 26.94 -33.00 8.81
CA THR A 345 26.65 -33.85 7.64
C THR A 345 27.85 -33.90 6.71
N SER A 346 28.84 -34.71 7.06
CA SER A 346 29.73 -35.34 6.08
C SER A 346 30.44 -36.53 6.72
N ASP A 347 30.00 -37.69 6.25
CA ASP A 347 30.80 -38.84 5.85
C ASP A 347 31.44 -39.75 6.89
N GLU A 348 30.96 -41.01 6.81
CA GLU A 348 31.72 -42.26 6.73
C GLU A 348 32.53 -42.74 7.95
N ASP A 349 32.26 -44.00 8.30
CA ASP A 349 33.22 -45.07 8.66
C ASP A 349 32.44 -46.09 9.53
N GLU A 350 32.02 -47.22 8.97
CA GLU A 350 32.79 -48.46 8.83
C GLU A 350 32.88 -49.26 10.14
N GLU A 351 32.79 -50.57 9.96
CA GLU A 351 32.69 -51.63 10.95
C GLU A 351 33.89 -51.67 11.91
N GLU A 352 33.67 -52.02 13.18
CA GLU A 352 34.62 -52.89 13.89
C GLU A 352 33.96 -53.65 15.05
N GLU A 353 34.19 -54.96 15.05
CA GLU A 353 33.86 -55.94 16.07
C GLU A 353 34.56 -55.64 17.41
N GLY A 354 33.96 -56.05 18.53
CA GLY A 354 34.65 -56.00 19.82
C GLY A 354 33.79 -56.43 20.99
N SER A 355 33.78 -57.75 21.22
CA SER A 355 33.40 -58.47 22.44
C SER A 355 33.46 -57.69 23.76
N GLU A 356 32.43 -57.87 24.61
CA GLU A 356 32.61 -58.22 26.02
C GLU A 356 31.32 -58.83 26.60
N GLU A 357 31.47 -60.07 27.06
CA GLU A 357 30.52 -60.90 27.83
C GLU A 357 30.36 -60.39 29.28
N TRP A 358 29.60 -61.17 30.07
CA TRP A 358 29.28 -61.08 31.50
C TRP A 358 28.03 -60.23 31.81
N GLU A 359 26.94 -60.71 32.42
CA GLU A 359 26.58 -61.98 33.02
C GLU A 359 25.06 -62.10 33.02
N THR A 360 24.57 -63.32 32.82
CA THR A 360 23.20 -63.75 33.09
C THR A 360 22.89 -63.65 34.59
N ASP A 361 21.74 -63.10 34.95
CA ASP A 361 21.03 -63.56 36.14
C ASP A 361 19.60 -63.96 35.81
N THR A 362 19.26 -65.13 36.34
CA THR A 362 18.11 -65.97 36.06
C THR A 362 17.11 -65.89 37.20
N GLY A 363 15.81 -65.92 36.89
CA GLY A 363 14.77 -66.20 37.88
C GLY A 363 13.46 -65.54 37.45
N SER A 364 12.65 -66.19 36.63
CA SER A 364 11.61 -67.17 37.02
C SER A 364 10.42 -66.54 37.75
N ASP A 365 9.28 -66.73 37.09
CA ASP A 365 7.97 -67.03 37.66
C ASP A 365 7.05 -65.89 38.12
N ASP A 366 5.90 -65.92 37.43
CA ASP A 366 4.57 -66.01 38.02
C ASP A 366 3.69 -64.76 38.15
N LEU A 367 2.66 -64.79 37.29
CA LEU A 367 1.25 -64.80 37.65
C LEU A 367 0.52 -63.49 37.99
N LEU A 368 -0.53 -63.30 37.18
CA LEU A 368 -1.90 -62.89 37.53
C LEU A 368 -2.26 -61.40 37.66
N ASN A 369 -3.16 -61.05 36.73
CA ASN A 369 -4.45 -60.40 36.93
C ASN A 369 -4.56 -58.87 37.05
N GLU A 370 -5.53 -58.42 36.24
CA GLU A 370 -6.32 -57.17 36.24
C GLU A 370 -5.77 -55.94 35.51
#